data_AF-A0A5C4YC60-F1
#
_entry.id   AF-A0A5C4YC60-F1
#
_cell.length_a   1.000
_cell.length_b   1.000
_cell.length_c   1.000
_cell.angle_alpha   90.00
_cell.angle_beta   90.00
_cell.angle_gamma   90.00
#
_symmetry.space_group_name_H-M   'P 1'
#
loop_
_entity.id
_entity.type
_entity.pdbx_description
1 polymer ?
#
loop_
_entity_poly.entity_id
_entity_poly.type
_entity_poly.pdbx_seq_one_letter_code
_entity_poly.pdbx_strand_id
1 'polypeptide(L)'
;MQIADPLGVPGAPHETLNAVMAHLEQHRAGGAAGQLILVTDRQGDRGHAGYAAVLIAGPVVTVAAQAFGPRFGPAGMEALEQLVRWAQAHEWPVRETVLNVSDFTRVIDEPETAEIRRLMAASNPSDPGIYLVWPAAWKEEAW
;
A
#
# COMPACT_ATOMS: atom_id res chain seq x y z
N MET A 1 14.06 11.28 8.40
CA MET A 1 13.32 10.10 7.96
C MET A 1 13.64 8.99 8.93
N GLN A 2 12.64 8.50 9.64
CA GLN A 2 12.71 7.39 10.57
C GLN A 2 11.84 6.28 9.99
N ILE A 3 12.41 5.10 9.79
CA ILE A 3 11.64 3.93 9.37
C ILE A 3 11.14 3.24 10.64
N ALA A 4 9.82 3.10 10.76
CA ALA A 4 9.19 2.32 11.82
C ALA A 4 9.21 0.83 11.45
N ASP A 5 8.94 -0.02 12.45
CA ASP A 5 8.85 -1.47 12.23
C ASP A 5 7.80 -1.79 11.14
N PRO A 6 8.08 -2.78 10.26
CA PRO A 6 7.11 -3.21 9.27
C PRO A 6 5.78 -3.65 9.88
N LEU A 7 4.67 -3.35 9.20
CA LEU A 7 3.32 -3.64 9.65
C LEU A 7 2.68 -4.82 8.91
N GLY A 8 1.91 -5.60 9.65
CA GLY A 8 1.03 -6.63 9.13
C GLY A 8 1.74 -7.93 8.77
N VAL A 9 0.99 -8.80 8.11
CA VAL A 9 1.40 -10.18 7.82
C VAL A 9 1.22 -10.43 6.32
N PRO A 10 2.26 -10.90 5.60
CA PRO A 10 2.15 -11.21 4.17
C PRO A 10 0.98 -12.14 3.87
N GLY A 11 0.16 -11.77 2.89
CA GLY A 11 -1.01 -12.56 2.51
C GLY A 11 -2.19 -12.54 3.47
N ALA A 12 -2.19 -11.67 4.50
CA ALA A 12 -3.33 -11.46 5.41
C ALA A 12 -3.90 -10.02 5.24
N PRO A 13 -4.82 -9.80 4.28
CA PRO A 13 -5.25 -8.45 3.90
C PRO A 13 -5.88 -7.65 5.05
N HIS A 14 -6.87 -8.23 5.75
CA HIS A 14 -7.61 -7.53 6.80
C HIS A 14 -6.76 -7.31 8.06
N GLU A 15 -5.92 -8.27 8.42
CA GLU A 15 -5.00 -8.13 9.55
C GLU A 15 -3.99 -7.01 9.29
N THR A 16 -3.40 -6.99 8.09
CA THR A 16 -2.46 -5.95 7.67
C THR A 16 -3.15 -4.58 7.60
N LEU A 17 -4.36 -4.51 7.05
CA LEU A 17 -5.13 -3.27 7.04
C LEU A 17 -5.39 -2.76 8.46
N ASN A 18 -5.83 -3.61 9.38
CA ASN A 18 -6.11 -3.21 10.75
C ASN A 18 -4.86 -2.65 11.44
N ALA A 19 -3.70 -3.28 11.25
CA ALA A 19 -2.42 -2.79 11.76
C ALA A 19 -2.07 -1.40 11.17
N VAL A 20 -2.26 -1.23 9.86
CA VAL A 20 -2.05 0.05 9.16
C VAL A 20 -2.98 1.13 9.70
N MET A 21 -4.27 0.86 9.84
CA MET A 21 -5.26 1.83 10.31
C MET A 21 -4.97 2.27 11.76
N ALA A 22 -4.67 1.31 12.65
CA ALA A 22 -4.28 1.61 14.02
C ALA A 22 -3.02 2.49 14.09
N HIS A 23 -2.03 2.22 13.24
CA HIS A 23 -0.82 3.04 13.14
C HIS A 23 -1.13 4.46 12.65
N LEU A 24 -1.96 4.60 11.61
CA LEU A 24 -2.33 5.90 11.06
C LEU A 24 -3.12 6.76 12.06
N GLU A 25 -4.01 6.15 12.85
CA GLU A 25 -4.74 6.82 13.93
C GLU A 25 -3.80 7.41 15.00
N GLN A 26 -2.73 6.69 15.36
CA GLN A 26 -1.73 7.18 16.32
C GLN A 26 -0.95 8.40 15.79
N HIS A 27 -0.68 8.44 14.49
CA HIS A 27 0.09 9.54 13.86
C HIS A 27 -0.78 10.72 13.39
N ARG A 28 -2.11 10.59 13.37
CA ARG A 28 -3.07 11.63 12.98
C ARG A 28 -3.04 12.86 13.90
N ALA A 29 -2.55 12.72 15.14
CA ALA A 29 -2.51 13.79 16.14
C ALA A 29 -1.67 15.03 15.75
N GLY A 30 -0.83 14.94 14.71
CA GLY A 30 0.08 16.01 14.29
C GLY A 30 -0.37 16.88 13.12
N GLY A 31 -1.50 16.59 12.45
CA GLY A 31 -1.92 17.33 11.25
C GLY A 31 -0.93 17.25 10.07
N ALA A 32 -0.05 16.24 10.05
CA ALA A 32 1.00 16.12 9.05
C ALA A 32 0.41 15.70 7.71
N ALA A 33 0.76 16.44 6.65
CA ALA A 33 0.59 15.97 5.28
C ALA A 33 1.34 14.65 5.10
N GLY A 34 0.71 13.70 4.42
CA GLY A 34 1.30 12.38 4.19
C GLY A 34 1.11 11.91 2.77
N GLN A 35 1.58 10.70 2.50
CA GLN A 35 1.57 10.10 1.17
C GLN A 35 1.47 8.59 1.28
N LEU A 36 0.71 7.99 0.36
CA LEU A 36 0.63 6.54 0.16
C LEU A 36 1.40 6.16 -1.11
N ILE A 37 2.35 5.24 -1.00
CA ILE A 37 2.98 4.61 -2.16
C ILE A 37 2.60 3.14 -2.16
N LEU A 38 1.93 2.69 -3.22
CA LEU A 38 1.67 1.30 -3.48
C LEU A 38 2.87 0.70 -4.22
N VAL A 39 3.39 -0.40 -3.68
CA VAL A 39 4.56 -1.09 -4.22
C VAL A 39 4.09 -2.42 -4.78
N THR A 40 4.45 -2.71 -6.04
CA THR A 40 4.11 -3.98 -6.70
C THR A 40 5.35 -4.56 -7.38
N ASP A 41 5.38 -5.89 -7.55
CA ASP A 41 6.39 -6.62 -8.32
C ASP A 41 5.98 -6.83 -9.79
N ARG A 42 4.77 -6.40 -10.18
CA ARG A 42 4.21 -6.61 -11.53
C ARG A 42 3.87 -5.30 -12.21
N GLN A 43 4.40 -5.12 -13.42
CA GLN A 43 4.02 -4.03 -14.32
C GLN A 43 2.89 -4.50 -15.25
N GLY A 44 1.84 -3.70 -15.40
CA GLY A 44 0.82 -3.87 -16.45
C GLY A 44 -0.26 -4.93 -16.18
N ASP A 45 -0.08 -5.84 -15.22
CA ASP A 45 -1.08 -6.85 -14.82
C ASP A 45 -1.72 -6.49 -13.48
N ARG A 46 -2.62 -5.51 -13.49
CA ARG A 46 -3.35 -5.08 -12.29
C ARG A 46 -4.32 -6.14 -11.79
N GLY A 47 -4.86 -6.99 -12.66
CA GLY A 47 -5.87 -8.00 -12.33
C GLY A 47 -5.33 -9.12 -11.41
N HIS A 48 -4.01 -9.30 -11.35
CA HIS A 48 -3.36 -10.28 -10.47
C HIS A 48 -2.25 -9.66 -9.62
N ALA A 49 -2.22 -8.33 -9.51
CA ALA A 49 -1.21 -7.63 -8.74
C ALA A 49 -1.38 -7.88 -7.23
N GLY A 50 -0.26 -8.00 -6.53
CA GLY A 50 -0.21 -7.97 -5.07
C GLY A 50 0.62 -6.75 -4.65
N TYR A 51 0.05 -5.92 -3.79
CA TYR A 51 0.66 -4.69 -3.34
C TYR A 51 1.11 -4.79 -1.89
N ALA A 52 2.32 -4.29 -1.64
CA ALA A 52 2.73 -3.75 -0.35
C ALA A 52 2.47 -2.24 -0.33
N ALA A 53 2.56 -1.60 0.84
CA ALA A 53 2.36 -0.16 0.96
C ALA A 53 3.49 0.51 1.74
N VAL A 54 3.86 1.72 1.31
CA VAL A 54 4.73 2.62 2.07
C VAL A 54 3.91 3.85 2.45
N LEU A 55 3.80 4.09 3.75
CA LEU A 55 3.05 5.18 4.36
C LEU A 55 4.05 6.21 4.86
N ILE A 56 3.88 7.46 4.43
CA ILE A 56 4.75 8.56 4.84
C ILE A 56 3.89 9.55 5.61
N ALA A 57 4.19 9.73 6.90
CA ALA A 57 3.50 10.67 7.78
C ALA A 57 4.55 11.58 8.43
N GLY A 58 4.79 12.75 7.83
CA GLY A 58 5.87 13.65 8.27
C GLY A 58 7.25 12.96 8.20
N PRO A 59 8.01 12.87 9.31
CA PRO A 59 9.33 12.25 9.31
C PRO A 59 9.30 10.71 9.40
N VAL A 60 8.15 10.11 9.71
CA VAL A 60 7.98 8.66 9.91
C VAL A 60 7.59 8.02 8.59
N VAL A 61 8.26 6.92 8.27
CA VAL A 61 7.93 6.05 7.14
C VAL A 61 7.67 4.66 7.66
N THR A 62 6.58 4.07 7.21
CA THR A 62 6.14 2.75 7.64
C THR A 62 5.86 1.90 6.42
N VAL A 63 6.35 0.66 6.43
CA VAL A 63 6.14 -0.29 5.35
C VAL A 63 5.13 -1.33 5.82
N ALA A 64 4.10 -1.56 5.02
CA ALA A 64 3.12 -2.61 5.26
C ALA A 64 3.41 -3.78 4.32
N ALA A 65 3.26 -5.00 4.83
CA ALA A 65 3.49 -6.24 4.11
C ALA A 65 2.69 -6.34 2.80
N GLN A 66 3.15 -7.22 1.90
CA GLN A 66 2.41 -7.53 0.68
C GLN A 66 1.13 -8.31 1.03
N ALA A 67 0.02 -7.58 1.17
CA ALA A 67 -1.26 -8.16 1.56
C ALA A 67 -2.46 -7.52 0.83
N PHE A 68 -2.23 -6.56 -0.07
CA PHE A 68 -3.30 -5.81 -0.73
C PHE A 68 -3.44 -6.19 -2.21
N GLY A 69 -4.64 -6.02 -2.76
CA GLY A 69 -4.93 -6.20 -4.18
C GLY A 69 -5.42 -7.59 -4.57
N PRO A 70 -5.74 -7.79 -5.86
CA PRO A 70 -6.52 -8.92 -6.33
C PRO A 70 -5.76 -10.26 -6.25
N ARG A 71 -4.43 -10.25 -6.10
CA ARG A 71 -3.67 -11.47 -5.79
C ARG A 71 -4.19 -12.20 -4.55
N PHE A 72 -4.81 -11.49 -3.60
CA PHE A 72 -5.32 -12.03 -2.36
C PHE A 72 -6.86 -12.15 -2.34
N GLY A 73 -7.49 -12.22 -3.53
CA GLY A 73 -8.93 -12.40 -3.66
C GLY A 73 -9.76 -11.18 -3.23
N PRO A 74 -11.07 -11.37 -2.95
CA PRO A 74 -11.96 -10.29 -2.53
C PRO A 74 -11.45 -9.53 -1.30
N ALA A 75 -10.96 -10.23 -0.28
CA ALA A 75 -10.39 -9.61 0.92
C ALA A 75 -9.18 -8.70 0.61
N GLY A 76 -8.33 -9.10 -0.34
CA GLY A 76 -7.23 -8.28 -0.85
C GLY A 76 -7.71 -6.98 -1.51
N MET A 77 -8.76 -7.07 -2.32
CA MET A 77 -9.37 -5.91 -2.97
C MET A 77 -10.07 -4.99 -1.98
N GLU A 78 -10.85 -5.53 -1.03
CA GLU A 78 -11.50 -4.75 0.03
C GLU A 78 -10.47 -3.99 0.85
N ALA A 79 -9.37 -4.64 1.23
CA ALA A 79 -8.31 -4.02 1.99
C ALA A 79 -7.60 -2.91 1.19
N LEU A 80 -7.31 -3.16 -0.09
CA LEU A 80 -6.73 -2.14 -0.97
C LEU A 80 -7.67 -0.94 -1.15
N GLU A 81 -8.96 -1.19 -1.39
CA GLU A 81 -9.98 -0.17 -1.55
C GLU A 81 -10.09 0.69 -0.28
N GLN A 82 -10.18 0.07 0.90
CA GLN A 82 -10.26 0.79 2.16
C GLN A 82 -9.03 1.66 2.41
N LEU A 83 -7.82 1.13 2.14
CA LEU A 83 -6.58 1.88 2.28
C LEU A 83 -6.52 3.10 1.34
N VAL A 84 -6.89 2.90 0.08
CA VAL A 84 -6.89 3.98 -0.93
C VAL A 84 -7.95 5.03 -0.63
N ARG A 85 -9.16 4.61 -0.23
CA ARG A 85 -10.23 5.53 0.19
C ARG A 85 -9.82 6.33 1.42
N TRP A 86 -9.14 5.69 2.38
CA TRP A 86 -8.61 6.39 3.54
C TRP A 86 -7.61 7.48 3.10
N ALA A 87 -6.68 7.16 2.20
CA ALA A 87 -5.73 8.15 1.68
C ALA A 87 -6.44 9.31 0.97
N GLN A 88 -7.44 9.04 0.14
CA GLN A 88 -8.25 10.07 -0.52
C GLN A 88 -9.00 10.97 0.47
N ALA A 89 -9.61 10.39 1.51
CA ALA A 89 -10.35 11.13 2.52
C ALA A 89 -9.46 12.07 3.35
N HIS A 90 -8.15 11.82 3.37
CA HIS A 90 -7.14 12.63 4.05
C HIS A 90 -6.28 13.46 3.08
N GLU A 91 -6.64 13.50 1.79
CA GLU A 91 -5.92 14.23 0.74
C GLU A 91 -4.44 13.78 0.60
N TRP A 92 -4.13 12.54 0.97
CA TRP A 92 -2.80 11.97 0.78
C TRP A 92 -2.61 11.58 -0.69
N PRO A 93 -1.56 12.08 -1.37
CA PRO A 93 -1.26 11.67 -2.72
C PRO A 93 -1.02 10.16 -2.78
N VAL A 94 -1.64 9.50 -3.75
CA VAL A 94 -1.42 8.09 -4.05
C VAL A 94 -0.39 8.00 -5.17
N ARG A 95 0.64 7.18 -4.94
CA ARG A 95 1.69 6.90 -5.91
C ARG A 95 1.84 5.40 -6.08
N GLU A 96 2.43 5.00 -7.20
CA GLU A 96 2.74 3.61 -7.49
C GLU A 96 4.23 3.48 -7.81
N THR A 97 4.84 2.40 -7.38
CA THR A 97 6.18 2.02 -7.82
C THR A 97 6.21 0.54 -8.12
N VAL A 98 6.93 0.18 -9.18
CA VAL A 98 7.13 -1.21 -9.59
C VAL A 98 8.58 -1.56 -9.34
N LEU A 99 8.80 -2.60 -8.54
CA LEU A 99 10.12 -3.18 -8.30
C LEU A 99 10.23 -4.51 -9.02
N ASN A 100 11.46 -4.97 -9.26
CA ASN A 100 11.64 -6.38 -9.58
C ASN A 100 11.40 -7.22 -8.31
N VAL A 101 11.08 -8.51 -8.49
CA VAL A 101 10.72 -9.41 -7.37
C VAL A 101 11.80 -9.47 -6.28
N SER A 102 13.08 -9.44 -6.64
CA SER A 102 14.18 -9.54 -5.67
C SER A 102 14.29 -8.27 -4.80
N ASP A 103 14.20 -7.10 -5.41
CA ASP A 103 14.18 -5.83 -4.69
C ASP A 103 12.89 -5.66 -3.89
N PHE A 104 11.77 -6.17 -4.41
CA PHE A 104 10.49 -6.13 -3.71
C PHE A 104 10.57 -6.84 -2.36
N THR A 105 10.93 -8.13 -2.33
CA THR A 105 11.00 -8.89 -1.08
C THR A 105 11.94 -8.24 -0.08
N ARG A 106 13.12 -7.83 -0.54
CA ARG A 106 14.15 -7.23 0.31
C ARG A 106 13.72 -5.90 0.94
N VAL A 107 13.14 -4.99 0.14
CA VAL A 107 12.70 -3.67 0.62
C VAL A 107 11.50 -3.76 1.55
N ILE A 108 10.62 -4.74 1.34
CA ILE A 108 9.40 -4.91 2.15
C ILE A 108 9.68 -5.60 3.48
N ASP A 109 10.53 -6.64 3.49
CA ASP A 109 10.82 -7.41 4.71
C ASP A 109 11.84 -6.69 5.62
N GLU A 110 12.86 -6.06 5.02
CA GLU A 110 13.94 -5.38 5.75
C GLU A 110 14.16 -3.96 5.20
N PRO A 111 13.26 -2.99 5.50
CA PRO A 111 13.30 -1.68 4.89
C PRO A 111 14.49 -0.83 5.36
N GLU A 112 15.41 -0.54 4.45
CA GLU A 112 16.52 0.38 4.70
C GLU A 112 16.25 1.81 4.22
N THR A 113 16.91 2.78 4.87
CA THR A 113 16.73 4.23 4.61
C THR A 113 17.10 4.62 3.18
N ALA A 114 18.21 4.13 2.63
CA ALA A 114 18.57 4.39 1.23
C ALA A 114 17.54 3.80 0.26
N GLU A 115 16.93 2.70 0.70
CA GLU A 115 15.88 1.88 0.09
C GLU A 115 14.67 2.66 -0.34
N ILE A 116 14.01 3.04 0.74
CA ILE A 116 12.82 3.83 0.78
C ILE A 116 13.04 5.16 0.08
N ARG A 117 14.21 5.81 0.22
CA ARG A 117 14.48 7.05 -0.53
C ARG A 117 14.51 6.84 -2.04
N ARG A 118 15.16 5.77 -2.52
CA ARG A 118 15.18 5.44 -3.95
C ARG A 118 13.78 5.10 -4.45
N LEU A 119 13.04 4.30 -3.69
CA LEU A 119 11.65 3.94 -3.97
C LEU A 119 10.75 5.18 -4.06
N MET A 120 10.84 6.08 -3.09
CA MET A 120 10.09 7.34 -3.06
C MET A 120 10.40 8.19 -4.29
N ALA A 121 11.68 8.35 -4.63
CA ALA A 121 12.11 9.13 -5.79
C ALA A 121 11.65 8.50 -7.13
N ALA A 122 11.60 7.17 -7.22
CA ALA A 122 11.19 6.44 -8.42
C ALA A 122 9.68 6.22 -8.55
N SER A 123 8.91 6.48 -7.48
CA SER A 123 7.46 6.32 -7.51
C SER A 123 6.80 7.29 -8.48
N ASN A 124 5.74 6.86 -9.15
CA ASN A 124 4.96 7.66 -10.10
C ASN A 124 3.65 8.12 -9.45
N PRO A 125 3.17 9.35 -9.71
CA PRO A 125 1.80 9.72 -9.36
C PRO A 125 0.82 8.71 -9.94
N SER A 126 -0.17 8.30 -9.15
CA SER A 126 -1.18 7.35 -9.57
C SER A 126 -2.56 7.93 -9.32
N ASP A 127 -3.46 7.76 -10.29
CA ASP A 127 -4.89 8.01 -10.05
C ASP A 127 -5.40 6.97 -9.03
N PRO A 128 -5.95 7.38 -7.87
CA PRO A 128 -6.50 6.44 -6.90
C PRO A 128 -7.66 5.60 -7.45
N GLY A 129 -8.43 6.13 -8.40
CA GLY A 129 -9.63 5.49 -8.94
C GLY A 129 -9.35 4.13 -9.57
N ILE A 130 -8.14 3.91 -10.09
CA ILE A 130 -7.76 2.65 -10.73
C ILE A 130 -7.65 1.47 -9.75
N TYR A 131 -7.49 1.73 -8.45
CA TYR A 131 -7.45 0.70 -7.40
C TYR A 131 -8.84 0.38 -6.82
N LEU A 132 -9.84 1.19 -7.16
CA LEU A 132 -11.24 1.01 -6.74
C LEU A 132 -12.05 0.19 -7.76
N VAL A 133 -11.41 -0.19 -8.87
CA VAL A 133 -12.06 -0.99 -9.92
C VAL A 133 -11.88 -2.47 -9.61
N TRP A 134 -12.97 -3.11 -9.22
CA TRP A 134 -13.01 -4.55 -9.02
C TRP A 134 -13.00 -5.31 -10.35
N PRO A 135 -12.29 -6.46 -10.44
CA PRO A 135 -12.38 -7.35 -11.59
C PRO A 135 -13.82 -7.70 -11.94
N ALA A 136 -14.17 -7.71 -13.22
CA ALA A 136 -15.54 -7.97 -13.67
C ALA A 136 -16.08 -9.33 -13.17
N ALA A 137 -15.20 -10.33 -13.09
CA ALA A 137 -15.52 -11.67 -12.59
C ALA A 137 -16.04 -11.70 -11.14
N TRP A 138 -15.81 -10.66 -10.34
CA TRP A 138 -16.24 -10.59 -8.93
C TRP A 138 -17.46 -9.70 -8.72
N LYS A 139 -17.95 -9.05 -9.78
CA LYS A 139 -19.20 -8.28 -9.74
C LYS A 139 -20.44 -9.18 -9.89
N GLU A 140 -20.26 -10.43 -10.34
CA GLU A 140 -21.34 -11.39 -10.60
C GLU A 140 -21.71 -12.26 -9.38
N GLU A 141 -21.06 -12.14 -8.23
CA GLU A 141 -21.45 -12.91 -7.03
C GLU A 141 -22.27 -12.10 -6.01
N ALA A 142 -22.54 -10.83 -6.30
CA ALA A 142 -23.33 -9.94 -5.45
C ALA A 142 -24.74 -9.74 -6.01
N TRP A 143 -25.58 -10.78 -6.00
CA TRP A 143 -27.03 -10.67 -6.18
C TRP A 143 -27.81 -11.53 -5.19
#